data_AF-A0A482XH90-F1
#
_entry.id   AF-A0A482XH90-F1
#
_cell.length_a   1.000
_cell.length_b   1.000
_cell.length_c   1.000
_cell.angle_alpha   90.00
_cell.angle_beta   90.00
_cell.angle_gamma   90.00
#
_symmetry.space_group_name_H-M   'P 1'
#
loop_
_entity.id
_entity.type
_entity.pdbx_description
1 polymer ?
#
loop_
_entity_poly.entity_id
_entity_poly.type
_entity_poly.pdbx_seq_one_letter_code
_entity_poly.pdbx_strand_id
1 'polypeptide(L)' 'MIIYVFDVFHKGATLQIGNVLPIGTMPEGTIICNLEEKTGDRGKLARASGNYATVIAHNPDTKRTRVKLPSGAKKVIPYA' A
#
# COMPACT_ATOMS: atom_id res chain seq x y z
N MET A 1 -10.30 0.93 -15.39
CA MET A 1 -9.27 1.91 -14.95
C MET A 1 -9.70 2.43 -13.59
N ILE A 2 -9.35 1.70 -12.53
CA ILE A 2 -9.80 1.97 -11.15
C ILE A 2 -8.54 2.25 -10.34
N ILE A 3 -8.52 3.44 -9.75
CA ILE A 3 -7.38 4.08 -9.09
C ILE A 3 -7.32 3.60 -7.65
N TYR A 4 -6.13 3.25 -7.14
CA TYR A 4 -5.86 3.33 -5.71
C TYR A 4 -4.45 3.90 -5.45
N VAL A 5 -4.42 5.23 -5.28
CA VAL A 5 -3.49 6.02 -4.45
C VAL A 5 -2.17 6.57 -5.07
N PHE A 6 -2.16 7.89 -5.39
CA PHE A 6 -1.07 8.81 -5.80
C PHE A 6 -1.58 10.27 -5.52
N ASP A 7 -1.38 10.99 -4.40
CA ASP A 7 -0.21 11.81 -3.99
C ASP A 7 -0.55 12.73 -2.76
N VAL A 8 0.49 13.40 -2.21
CA VAL A 8 0.61 14.57 -1.30
C VAL A 8 0.30 14.47 0.20
N PHE A 9 1.39 14.55 0.96
CA PHE A 9 1.56 14.91 2.37
C PHE A 9 0.62 16.05 2.84
N HIS A 10 -0.57 15.72 3.35
CA HIS A 10 -1.32 16.60 4.25
C HIS A 10 -1.50 15.88 5.59
N LYS A 11 -1.01 16.50 6.66
CA LYS A 11 -1.22 16.04 8.05
C LYS A 11 -2.74 15.98 8.30
N GLY A 12 -3.34 14.79 8.23
CA GLY A 12 -4.78 14.57 8.44
C GLY A 12 -5.62 14.13 7.24
N ALA A 13 -5.01 13.64 6.15
CA ALA A 13 -5.76 13.17 4.99
C ALA A 13 -6.66 11.94 5.31
N THR A 14 -7.93 12.03 4.93
CA THR A 14 -8.92 10.96 5.04
C THR A 14 -8.66 9.85 4.00
N LEU A 15 -9.06 8.61 4.30
CA LEU A 15 -8.91 7.48 3.40
C LEU A 15 -9.87 7.64 2.20
N GLN A 16 -9.38 8.26 1.13
CA GLN A 16 -10.12 8.48 -0.11
C GLN A 16 -9.33 7.95 -1.32
N ILE A 17 -10.07 7.65 -2.39
CA ILE A 17 -9.51 7.16 -3.65
C ILE A 17 -8.57 8.23 -4.21
N GLY A 18 -7.28 7.88 -4.34
CA GLY A 18 -6.24 8.78 -4.86
C GLY A 18 -5.19 9.22 -3.82
N ASN A 19 -5.38 9.02 -2.51
CA ASN A 19 -4.48 9.59 -1.49
C ASN A 19 -3.30 8.69 -1.09
N VAL A 20 -2.05 9.16 -1.19
CA VAL A 20 -0.86 8.41 -0.70
C VAL A 20 -0.77 8.48 0.80
N LEU A 21 -1.07 7.34 1.42
CA LEU A 21 -0.95 7.16 2.85
C LEU A 21 0.10 6.09 3.15
N PRO A 22 0.77 6.21 4.31
CA PRO A 22 1.57 5.13 4.86
C PRO A 22 0.71 3.88 5.02
N ILE A 23 1.28 2.72 4.69
CA ILE A 23 0.54 1.46 4.75
C ILE A 23 0.14 1.13 6.18
N GLY A 24 0.88 1.63 7.17
CA GLY A 24 0.57 1.43 8.58
C GLY A 24 -0.74 2.10 9.04
N THR A 25 -1.22 3.13 8.34
CA THR A 25 -2.46 3.85 8.73
C THR A 25 -3.70 3.37 7.99
N MET A 26 -3.54 2.51 6.97
CA MET A 26 -4.64 1.97 6.21
C MET A 26 -5.29 0.79 6.95
N PRO A 27 -6.61 0.56 6.81
CA PRO A 27 -7.24 -0.64 7.32
C PRO A 27 -6.92 -1.87 6.46
N GLU A 28 -7.04 -3.04 7.05
CA GLU A 28 -6.91 -4.33 6.36
C GLU A 28 -7.99 -4.48 5.28
N GLY A 29 -7.68 -5.16 4.18
CA GLY A 29 -8.56 -5.27 3.02
C GLY A 29 -8.50 -4.09 2.04
N THR A 30 -7.74 -3.03 2.36
CA THR A 30 -7.54 -1.91 1.45
C THR A 30 -6.82 -2.34 0.17
N ILE A 31 -7.35 -1.92 -0.97
CA ILE A 31 -6.74 -2.10 -2.29
C ILE A 31 -5.77 -0.94 -2.52
N ILE A 32 -4.54 -1.25 -2.90
CA ILE A 32 -3.46 -0.28 -3.13
C ILE A 32 -2.74 -0.57 -4.44
N CYS A 33 -2.23 0.45 -5.11
CA CYS A 33 -1.32 0.32 -6.25
C CYS A 33 -0.05 1.13 -6.02
N ASN A 34 0.94 0.97 -6.89
CA ASN A 34 2.22 1.67 -6.81
C ASN A 34 2.95 1.51 -5.46
N LEU A 35 2.94 0.29 -4.94
CA LEU A 35 3.50 -0.05 -3.64
C LEU A 35 5.04 -0.07 -3.66
N GLU A 36 5.66 0.43 -2.60
CA GLU A 36 7.10 0.32 -2.39
C GLU A 36 7.49 -1.03 -1.76
N GLU A 37 8.48 -1.73 -2.31
CA GLU A 37 9.03 -2.95 -1.68
C GLU A 37 9.90 -2.60 -0.46
N LYS A 38 10.58 -1.47 -0.53
CA LYS A 38 11.39 -0.88 0.54
C LYS A 38 11.06 0.61 0.62
N THR A 39 11.09 1.17 1.82
CA THR A 39 10.85 2.60 2.04
C THR A 39 11.78 3.43 1.14
N GLY A 40 11.22 4.23 0.23
CA GLY A 40 11.97 5.08 -0.70
C GLY A 40 12.34 4.45 -2.05
N ASP A 41 11.81 3.27 -2.39
CA ASP A 41 12.02 2.61 -3.71
C ASP A 41 11.10 3.18 -4.83
N ARG A 42 10.41 4.30 -4.58
CA ARG A 42 9.58 5.07 -5.54
C ARG A 42 8.46 4.28 -6.22
N GLY A 43 7.93 3.25 -5.55
CA GLY A 43 6.77 2.49 -6.01
C GLY A 43 7.08 1.51 -7.15
N LYS A 44 7.63 0.35 -6.79
CA LYS A 44 8.08 -0.67 -7.74
C LYS A 44 7.04 -1.75 -8.02
N LEU A 45 6.08 -1.93 -7.12
CA LEU A 45 5.09 -3.01 -7.15
C LEU A 45 3.72 -2.48 -7.56
N ALA A 46 2.93 -3.31 -8.26
CA ALA A 46 1.57 -2.97 -8.70
C ALA A 46 1.48 -1.64 -9.51
N ARG A 47 2.43 -1.43 -10.44
CA ARG A 47 2.47 -0.24 -11.32
C ARG A 47 1.70 -0.43 -12.64
N ALA A 48 1.48 -1.67 -13.06
CA ALA A 48 0.79 -1.98 -14.32
C ALA A 48 -0.70 -1.67 -14.23
N SER A 49 -1.30 -1.23 -15.34
CA SER A 49 -2.74 -0.95 -15.43
C SER A 49 -3.56 -2.20 -15.08
N GLY A 50 -4.42 -2.10 -14.08
CA GLY A 50 -5.26 -3.21 -13.59
C GLY A 50 -4.61 -4.09 -12.52
N ASN A 51 -3.32 -3.91 -12.22
CA ASN A 51 -2.67 -4.61 -11.12
C ASN A 51 -2.84 -3.84 -9.81
N TYR A 52 -3.30 -4.55 -8.80
CA TYR A 52 -3.44 -4.02 -7.44
C TYR A 52 -2.84 -5.00 -6.44
N ALA A 53 -2.45 -4.47 -5.29
CA ALA A 53 -2.12 -5.23 -4.11
C ALA A 53 -3.22 -5.02 -3.06
N THR A 54 -3.35 -5.98 -2.15
CA THR A 54 -4.32 -5.90 -1.06
C THR A 54 -3.60 -6.01 0.26
N VAL A 55 -3.93 -5.13 1.19
CA VAL A 55 -3.45 -5.20 2.56
C VAL A 55 -4.12 -6.37 3.27
N ILE A 56 -3.33 -7.33 3.75
CA ILE A 56 -3.86 -8.53 4.41
C ILE A 56 -3.94 -8.30 5.91
N ALA A 57 -2.83 -7.90 6.51
CA ALA A 57 -2.72 -7.76 7.96
C ALA A 57 -1.60 -6.80 8.35
N HIS A 58 -1.82 -6.05 9.42
CA HIS A 58 -0.79 -5.22 10.05
C HIS A 58 -0.25 -5.88 11.31
N ASN A 59 1.06 -5.82 11.50
CA ASN A 59 1.69 -6.27 12.72
C ASN A 59 2.38 -5.09 13.42
N PRO A 60 1.71 -4.44 14.41
CA PRO A 60 2.22 -3.24 15.06
C PRO A 60 3.49 -3.52 15.89
N ASP A 61 3.65 -4.71 16.47
CA ASP A 61 4.80 -5.08 17.30
C ASP A 61 6.11 -5.11 16.49
N THR A 62 6.04 -5.67 15.29
CA THR A 62 7.20 -5.81 14.40
C THR A 62 7.34 -4.66 13.41
N LYS A 63 6.41 -3.69 13.44
CA LYS A 63 6.31 -2.60 12.46
C LYS A 63 6.42 -3.14 11.04
N ARG A 64 5.59 -4.14 10.72
CA ARG A 64 5.52 -4.76 9.39
C ARG A 64 4.09 -4.99 8.95
N THR A 65 3.86 -4.84 7.65
CA THR A 65 2.58 -5.07 7.02
C THR A 65 2.68 -6.21 6.01
N ARG A 66 1.68 -7.09 6.00
CA ARG A 66 1.54 -8.14 5.00
C ARG A 66 0.62 -7.67 3.89
N VAL A 67 1.11 -7.79 2.66
CA VAL A 67 0.35 -7.49 1.46
C VAL A 67 0.30 -8.68 0.53
N LYS A 68 -0.82 -8.80 -0.17
CA LYS A 68 -0.98 -9.69 -1.31
C LYS A 68 -0.59 -8.93 -2.57
N LEU A 69 0.39 -9.43 -3.29
CA LEU A 69 0.81 -8.88 -4.57
C LEU A 69 -0.17 -9.29 -5.68
N PRO A 70 -0.20 -8.56 -6.81
CA PRO A 70 -1.00 -8.94 -7.98
C PRO A 70 -0.62 -10.33 -8.54
N SER A 71 0.60 -10.81 -8.26
CA SER A 71 1.04 -12.16 -8.60
C SER A 71 0.44 -13.27 -7.72
N GLY A 72 -0.37 -12.91 -6.70
CA GLY A 72 -0.88 -13.83 -5.69
C GLY A 72 0.10 -14.14 -4.56
N ALA A 73 1.37 -13.74 -4.69
CA ALA A 73 2.38 -13.91 -3.66
C ALA A 73 2.10 -13.01 -2.44
N LYS A 74 2.38 -13.52 -1.24
CA LYS A 74 2.31 -12.75 0.00
C LYS A 74 3.68 -12.17 0.30
N LYS A 75 3.77 -10.85 0.43
CA LYS A 75 5.01 -10.14 0.77
C LYS A 75 4.84 -9.44 2.12
N VAL A 76 5.91 -9.42 2.90
CA VAL A 76 6.00 -8.61 4.12
C VAL A 76 6.81 -7.37 3.77
N ILE A 77 6.25 -6.20 4.05
CA ILE A 77 6.87 -4.90 3.84
C ILE A 77 6.94 -4.12 5.17
N PRO A 78 7.92 -3.22 5.32
CA PRO A 78 8.01 -2.40 6.52
C PRO A 78 6.77 -1.51 6.69
N TYR A 79 6.42 -1.24 7.94
CA TYR A 79 5.39 -0.29 8.33
C TYR A 79 5.96 1.11 8.11
N ALA A 80 5.74 1.63 6.90
CA ALA A 80 5.87 3.04 6.59
C ALA A 80 4.54 3.71 6.91
#